data_AF-C9R899-F1
#
_entry.id   AF-C9R899-F1
#
_cell.length_a   1.000
_cell.length_b   1.000
_cell.length_c   1.000
_cell.angle_alpha   90.00
_cell.angle_beta   90.00
_cell.angle_gamma   90.00
#
_symmetry.space_group_name_H-M   'P 1'
#
loop_
_entity.id
_entity.type
_entity.pdbx_description
1 polymer ?
#
loop_
_entity_poly.entity_id
_entity_poly.type
_entity_poly.pdbx_seq_one_letter_code
_entity_poly.pdbx_strand_id
1 'polypeptide(L)'
;MRYRKGVPFLTVLLLVGLISFPAAVRGAGKAPFFYLRTETGAIINPVTGENADQPYSPRQTCGACHDYEAITKGYHFQQGWDVIKDGYSKEKPWVLSNGMMGKW
;
A
#
# COMPACT_ATOMS: atom_id res chain seq x y z
N MET A 1 -28.37 -53.24 18.12
CA MET A 1 -27.06 -52.86 17.54
C MET A 1 -27.09 -51.36 17.26
N ARG A 2 -26.48 -50.51 18.10
CA ARG A 2 -26.53 -49.04 18.00
C ARG A 2 -25.35 -48.55 17.16
N TYR A 3 -25.61 -48.04 15.96
CA TYR A 3 -24.59 -47.47 15.07
C TYR A 3 -24.15 -46.11 15.61
N ARG A 4 -22.95 -46.04 16.20
CA ARG A 4 -22.35 -44.81 16.73
C ARG A 4 -21.74 -44.06 15.54
N LYS A 5 -22.47 -43.07 14.99
CA LYS A 5 -21.97 -42.18 13.92
C LYS A 5 -20.81 -41.34 14.50
N GLY A 6 -19.58 -41.83 14.33
CA GLY A 6 -18.37 -41.07 14.67
C GLY A 6 -18.28 -39.81 13.80
N VAL A 7 -17.88 -38.70 14.40
CA VAL A 7 -17.57 -37.46 13.67
C VAL A 7 -16.45 -37.79 12.67
N PRO A 8 -16.61 -37.51 11.37
CA PRO A 8 -15.61 -37.88 10.39
C PRO A 8 -14.31 -37.13 10.67
N PHE A 9 -13.18 -37.85 10.57
CA PHE A 9 -11.83 -37.35 10.81
C PHE A 9 -11.52 -36.03 10.06
N LEU A 10 -12.18 -35.86 8.92
CA LEU A 10 -12.12 -34.65 8.08
C LEU A 10 -12.68 -33.40 8.77
N THR A 11 -13.74 -33.53 9.59
CA THR A 11 -14.33 -32.42 10.34
C THR A 11 -13.42 -31.97 11.48
N VAL A 12 -12.69 -32.91 12.09
CA VAL A 12 -11.68 -32.60 13.12
C VAL A 12 -10.48 -31.87 12.52
N LEU A 13 -10.00 -32.31 11.35
CA LEU A 13 -8.91 -31.65 10.62
C LEU A 13 -9.25 -30.23 10.18
N LEU A 14 -10.47 -29.99 9.69
CA LEU A 14 -10.94 -28.65 9.32
C LEU A 14 -11.02 -27.70 10.52
N LEU A 15 -11.47 -28.19 11.68
CA LEU A 15 -11.54 -27.39 12.91
C LEU A 15 -10.14 -27.09 13.48
N VAL A 16 -9.19 -28.03 13.42
CA VAL A 16 -7.80 -27.81 13.89
C VAL A 16 -7.06 -26.84 12.95
N GLY A 17 -7.32 -26.89 11.64
CA GLY A 17 -6.75 -25.95 10.67
C GLY A 17 -7.17 -24.50 10.91
N LEU A 18 -8.41 -24.27 11.36
CA LEU A 18 -8.92 -22.93 11.71
C LEU A 18 -8.29 -22.35 12.99
N ILE A 19 -7.85 -23.20 13.93
CA ILE A 19 -7.21 -22.78 15.19
C ILE A 19 -5.71 -22.47 14.97
N SER A 20 -5.12 -22.97 13.88
CA SER A 20 -3.68 -22.85 13.61
C SER A 20 -3.31 -21.68 12.71
N PHE A 21 -4.25 -20.79 12.34
CA PHE A 21 -3.89 -19.54 11.69
C PHE A 21 -3.20 -18.64 12.72
N PRO A 22 -1.90 -18.33 12.56
CA PRO A 22 -1.27 -17.38 13.46
C PRO A 22 -2.03 -16.06 13.30
N ALA A 23 -2.59 -15.58 14.41
CA ALA A 23 -3.09 -14.22 14.54
C ALA A 23 -1.90 -13.25 14.48
N ALA A 24 -1.27 -13.16 13.31
CA ALA A 24 -0.19 -12.24 13.01
C ALA A 24 -0.68 -11.13 12.08
N VAL A 25 -1.96 -10.75 12.18
CA VAL A 25 -2.33 -9.38 11.82
C VAL A 25 -1.93 -8.53 13.01
N ARG A 26 -0.63 -8.21 13.10
CA ARG A 26 -0.18 -7.09 13.93
C ARG A 26 -0.92 -5.88 13.39
N GLY A 27 -1.90 -5.38 14.15
CA GLY A 27 -2.52 -4.10 13.86
C GLY A 27 -1.41 -3.08 13.66
N ALA A 28 -1.44 -2.34 12.56
CA ALA A 28 -0.49 -1.28 12.31
C ALA A 28 -0.56 -0.32 13.50
N GLY A 29 0.47 -0.34 14.36
CA GLY A 29 0.61 0.66 15.41
C GLY A 29 0.52 2.05 14.78
N LYS A 30 0.05 3.04 15.55
CA LYS A 30 0.07 4.43 15.07
C LYS A 30 1.48 4.74 14.58
N ALA A 31 1.58 5.32 13.38
CA ALA A 31 2.86 5.73 12.83
C ALA A 31 3.57 6.59 13.89
N PRO A 32 4.86 6.35 14.15
CA PRO A 32 5.62 7.21 15.05
C PRO A 32 5.65 8.63 14.50
N PHE A 33 5.92 9.60 15.37
CA PHE A 33 6.21 10.96 14.90
C PHE A 33 7.42 10.94 13.97
N PHE A 34 7.31 11.61 12.83
CA PHE A 34 8.38 11.79 11.86
C PHE A 34 8.43 13.25 11.42
N TYR A 35 9.62 13.70 11.02
CA TYR A 35 9.82 15.04 10.46
C TYR A 35 9.71 14.99 8.95
N LEU A 36 9.10 16.02 8.36
CA LEU A 36 9.23 16.29 6.93
C LEU A 36 10.68 16.69 6.63
N ARG A 37 11.16 16.32 5.45
CA ARG A 37 12.53 16.62 5.02
C ARG A 37 12.56 17.29 3.66
N THR A 38 13.55 18.15 3.46
CA THR A 38 13.93 18.69 2.15
C THR A 38 14.61 17.62 1.29
N GLU A 39 14.90 17.92 0.03
CA GLU A 39 15.62 17.01 -0.86
C GLU A 39 17.04 16.65 -0.38
N THR A 40 17.70 17.58 0.32
CA THR A 40 19.02 17.34 0.93
C THR A 40 18.94 16.60 2.26
N GLY A 41 17.73 16.29 2.74
CA GLY A 41 17.48 15.58 3.99
C GLY A 41 17.37 16.47 5.23
N ALA A 42 17.47 17.81 5.10
CA ALA A 42 17.29 18.75 6.21
C ALA A 42 15.85 18.70 6.73
N ILE A 43 15.66 18.92 8.04
CA ILE A 43 14.33 18.91 8.66
C ILE A 43 13.56 20.15 8.25
N ILE A 44 12.30 19.98 7.88
CA ILE A 44 11.34 21.08 7.72
C ILE A 44 10.54 21.20 9.02
N ASN A 45 10.61 22.35 9.67
CA ASN A 45 9.86 22.65 10.88
C ASN A 45 8.92 23.86 10.65
N PRO A 46 7.64 23.61 10.32
CA PRO A 46 6.69 24.67 10.03
C PRO A 46 6.29 25.51 11.26
N VAL A 47 6.56 25.03 12.48
CA VAL A 47 6.26 25.77 13.72
C VAL A 47 7.30 26.86 13.97
N THR A 48 8.57 26.53 13.73
CA THR A 48 9.69 27.48 13.94
C THR A 48 10.06 28.27 12.69
N GLY A 49 9.62 27.84 11.51
CA GLY A 49 9.98 28.43 10.22
C GLY A 49 11.26 27.85 9.58
N GLU A 50 12.01 27.00 10.29
CA GLU A 50 13.21 26.34 9.75
C GLU A 50 12.86 25.52 8.49
N ASN A 51 13.48 25.89 7.36
CA ASN A 51 13.27 25.30 6.03
C ASN A 51 11.79 25.24 5.59
N ALA A 52 10.90 26.03 6.19
CA ALA A 52 9.45 25.98 5.91
C ALA A 52 9.09 26.46 4.49
N ASP A 53 10.00 27.18 3.84
CA ASP A 53 9.94 27.64 2.46
C ASP A 53 10.43 26.60 1.44
N GLN A 54 11.06 25.52 1.90
CA GLN A 54 11.66 24.50 1.05
C GLN A 54 10.65 23.40 0.66
N PRO A 55 10.78 22.82 -0.54
CA PRO A 55 9.91 21.73 -0.96
C PRO A 55 10.17 20.47 -0.12
N TYR A 56 9.09 19.78 0.24
CA TYR A 56 9.18 18.47 0.89
C TYR A 56 9.63 17.40 -0.10
N SER A 57 10.51 16.50 0.34
CA SER A 57 10.94 15.33 -0.40
C SER A 57 10.27 14.07 0.15
N PRO A 58 9.33 13.45 -0.61
CA PRO A 58 8.77 12.15 -0.28
C PRO A 58 9.86 11.08 -0.13
N ARG A 59 10.91 11.16 -0.94
CA ARG A 59 12.03 10.22 -0.92
C ARG A 59 12.80 10.28 0.39
N GLN A 60 13.15 11.48 0.85
CA GLN A 60 13.87 11.63 2.13
C GLN A 60 12.96 11.38 3.35
N THR A 61 11.67 11.73 3.24
CA THR A 61 10.72 11.63 4.36
C THR A 61 10.20 10.19 4.53
N CYS A 62 9.56 9.63 3.50
CA CYS A 62 8.99 8.29 3.56
C CYS A 62 10.05 7.21 3.42
N GLY A 63 11.10 7.47 2.62
CA GLY A 63 12.21 6.54 2.40
C GLY A 63 13.04 6.26 3.66
N ALA A 64 12.91 7.07 4.70
CA ALA A 64 13.55 6.82 6.00
C ALA A 64 12.97 5.59 6.73
N CYS A 65 11.72 5.22 6.45
CA CYS A 65 11.03 4.12 7.13
C CYS A 65 10.42 3.07 6.17
N HIS A 66 10.29 3.40 4.90
CA HIS A 66 9.67 2.55 3.89
C HIS A 66 10.55 2.45 2.65
N ASP A 67 10.39 1.37 1.89
CA ASP A 67 10.96 1.31 0.55
C ASP A 67 10.21 2.31 -0.35
N TYR A 68 10.89 3.42 -0.64
CA TYR A 68 10.33 4.49 -1.47
C TYR A 68 9.95 3.98 -2.87
N GLU A 69 10.76 3.10 -3.45
CA GLU A 69 10.50 2.55 -4.78
C GLU A 69 9.30 1.60 -4.80
N ALA A 70 8.98 0.98 -3.66
CA ALA A 70 7.74 0.22 -3.52
C ALA A 70 6.53 1.14 -3.39
N ILE A 71 6.65 2.24 -2.62
CA ILE A 71 5.56 3.22 -2.44
C ILE A 71 5.16 3.85 -3.78
N THR A 72 6.13 4.29 -4.59
CA THR A 72 5.87 5.00 -5.86
C THR A 72 5.16 4.13 -6.90
N LYS A 73 5.18 2.81 -6.75
CA LYS A 73 4.44 1.87 -7.61
C LYS A 73 2.97 1.74 -7.23
N GLY A 74 2.55 2.32 -6.11
CA GLY A 74 1.14 2.34 -5.71
C GLY A 74 0.28 3.06 -6.73
N TYR A 75 -0.94 2.55 -6.98
CA TYR A 75 -1.88 3.12 -7.95
C TYR A 75 -2.11 4.63 -7.76
N HIS A 76 -2.11 5.11 -6.51
CA HIS A 76 -2.27 6.52 -6.20
C HIS A 76 -1.23 7.42 -6.89
N PHE A 77 0.03 6.97 -6.96
CA PHE A 77 1.14 7.70 -7.57
C PHE A 77 1.21 7.45 -9.08
N GLN A 78 1.00 6.20 -9.50
CA GLN A 78 1.18 5.80 -10.88
C GLN A 78 -0.01 6.18 -11.77
N GLN A 79 -1.23 6.26 -11.22
CA GLN A 79 -2.46 6.61 -11.93
C GLN A 79 -2.63 5.84 -13.26
N GLY A 80 -2.24 4.58 -13.29
CA GLY A 80 -2.33 3.69 -14.46
C GLY A 80 -1.19 3.82 -15.47
N TRP A 81 -0.14 4.59 -15.19
CA TRP A 81 1.02 4.77 -16.07
C TRP A 81 1.79 3.48 -16.36
N ASP A 82 1.74 2.49 -15.47
CA ASP A 82 2.36 1.17 -15.64
C ASP A 82 1.61 0.23 -16.60
N VAL A 83 0.39 0.58 -17.00
CA VAL A 83 -0.48 -0.27 -17.85
C VAL A 83 -0.99 0.45 -19.11
N ILE A 84 -0.20 1.40 -19.63
CA ILE A 84 -0.53 2.22 -20.81
C ILE A 84 -0.65 1.36 -22.08
N LYS A 85 -1.69 1.62 -22.89
CA LYS A 85 -1.85 1.04 -24.24
C LYS A 85 -2.68 1.94 -25.16
N ASP A 86 -2.29 2.03 -26.43
CA ASP A 86 -2.96 2.88 -27.45
C ASP A 86 -4.40 2.45 -27.77
N GLY A 87 -4.76 1.20 -27.46
CA GLY A 87 -6.10 0.64 -27.64
C GLY A 87 -6.89 0.49 -26.34
N TYR A 88 -6.64 1.33 -25.33
CA TYR A 88 -7.27 1.15 -24.02
C TYR A 88 -8.79 1.34 -24.06
N SER A 89 -9.27 2.39 -24.73
CA SER A 89 -10.67 2.55 -25.08
C SER A 89 -10.81 2.80 -26.57
N LYS A 90 -11.71 2.05 -27.22
CA LYS A 90 -12.02 2.25 -28.64
C LYS A 90 -12.82 3.53 -28.86
N GLU A 91 -13.70 3.85 -27.91
CA GLU A 91 -14.60 5.00 -27.94
C GLU A 91 -13.88 6.29 -27.56
N LYS A 92 -12.84 6.18 -26.73
CA LYS A 92 -12.01 7.30 -26.27
C LYS A 92 -10.52 6.98 -26.46
N PRO A 93 -10.00 7.08 -27.70
CA PRO A 93 -8.61 6.72 -28.01
C PRO A 93 -7.55 7.50 -27.21
N TRP A 94 -7.89 8.67 -26.68
CA TRP A 94 -7.00 9.46 -25.83
C TRP A 94 -6.86 8.88 -24.41
N VAL A 95 -7.79 8.03 -23.95
CA VAL A 95 -7.68 7.34 -22.67
C VAL A 95 -6.70 6.18 -22.84
N LEU A 96 -5.59 6.21 -22.09
CA LEU A 96 -4.49 5.27 -22.28
C LEU A 96 -4.36 4.21 -21.19
N SER A 97 -5.05 4.38 -20.05
CA SER A 97 -4.96 3.46 -18.91
C SER A 97 -6.25 3.40 -18.08
N ASN A 98 -6.27 2.56 -17.05
CA ASN A 98 -7.36 2.51 -16.06
C ASN A 98 -7.40 3.75 -15.15
N GLY A 99 -6.27 4.44 -14.95
CA GLY A 99 -6.19 5.64 -14.12
C GLY A 99 -6.36 6.92 -14.91
N MET A 100 -5.69 8.01 -14.49
CA MET A 100 -5.90 9.34 -15.07
C MET A 100 -5.05 9.61 -16.31
N MET A 101 -4.18 8.68 -16.71
CA MET A 101 -3.37 8.85 -17.92
C MET A 101 -4.22 8.90 -19.17
N GLY A 102 -4.13 10.05 -19.86
CA GLY A 102 -4.89 10.33 -21.08
C GLY A 102 -6.34 10.76 -20.83
N LYS A 103 -6.75 11.07 -19.59
CA LYS A 103 -8.14 11.48 -19.28
C LYS A 103 -8.40 12.99 -19.37
N TRP A 104 -7.56 13.76 -20.06
CA TRP A 104 -7.72 15.20 -20.26
C TRP A 104 -7.33 15.61 -21.68
#